data_AF-A0AAW9EIH4-F1
#
_entry.id   AF-A0AAW9EIH4-F1
#
_cell.length_a   1.000
_cell.length_b   1.000
_cell.length_c   1.000
_cell.angle_alpha   90.00
_cell.angle_beta   90.00
_cell.angle_gamma   90.00
#
_symmetry.space_group_name_H-M   'P 1'
#
loop_
_entity.id
_entity.type
_entity.pdbx_description
1 polymer ?
#
loop_
_entity_poly.entity_id
_entity_poly.type
_entity_poly.pdbx_seq_one_letter_code
_entity_poly.pdbx_strand_id
1 'polypeptide(L)' 'IQGRVAQIRKQIEEATSDYDREKLQERVAKLAGGVAVIKVGAATEVEMKEKKARVDDALHATRAAVEEGVVAGGGVA' A
#
# COMPACT_ATOMS: atom_id res chain seq x y z
N ILE A 1 -1.83 3.57 20.22
CA ILE A 1 -2.26 2.97 18.93
C ILE A 1 -2.59 1.48 19.07
N GLN A 2 -1.70 0.66 19.65
CA GLN A 2 -1.94 -0.78 19.86
C GLN A 2 -3.25 -1.12 20.59
N GLY A 3 -3.61 -0.36 21.64
CA GLY A 3 -4.88 -0.56 22.35
C GLY A 3 -6.13 -0.38 21.46
N ARG A 4 -6.08 0.52 20.47
CA ARG A 4 -7.18 0.72 19.52
C ARG A 4 -7.26 -0.41 18.50
N VAL A 5 -6.11 -0.92 18.03
CA VAL A 5 -6.04 -2.09 17.15
C VAL A 5 -6.59 -3.33 17.85
N ALA A 6 -6.23 -3.55 19.11
CA ALA A 6 -6.73 -4.67 19.91
C ALA A 6 -8.25 -4.59 20.14
N GLN A 7 -8.79 -3.41 20.44
CA GLN A 7 -10.23 -3.20 20.57
C GLN A 7 -10.98 -3.55 19.28
N ILE A 8 -10.52 -3.05 18.13
CA ILE A 8 -11.22 -3.28 16.86
C ILE A 8 -11.08 -4.75 16.43
N ARG A 9 -9.96 -5.42 16.73
CA ARG A 9 -9.83 -6.88 16.51
C ARG A 9 -10.85 -7.70 17.31
N LYS A 10 -11.11 -7.34 18.57
CA LYS A 10 -12.19 -7.99 19.34
C LYS A 10 -13.58 -7.72 18.73
N GLN A 11 -13.83 -6.49 18.28
CA GLN A 11 -15.08 -6.13 17.61
C GLN A 11 -15.31 -6.91 16.30
N ILE A 12 -14.24 -7.30 15.59
CA ILE A 12 -14.30 -8.15 14.39
C ILE A 12 -14.76 -9.58 14.74
N GLU A 13 -14.30 -10.12 15.87
CA GLU A 13 -14.67 -11.47 16.34
C GLU A 13 -16.11 -11.52 16.85
N GLU A 14 -16.58 -10.46 17.50
CA GLU A 14 -17.95 -10.34 17.99
C GLU A 14 -18.96 -9.96 16.89
N ALA A 15 -18.49 -9.46 15.74
CA ALA A 15 -19.35 -9.09 14.63
C ALA A 15 -19.95 -10.32 13.94
N THR A 16 -21.29 -10.36 13.92
CA THR A 16 -22.09 -11.41 13.26
C THR A 16 -22.44 -11.07 11.81
N SER A 17 -22.23 -9.81 11.39
CA SER A 17 -22.45 -9.33 10.04
C SER A 17 -21.13 -9.30 9.27
N ASP A 18 -21.12 -9.93 8.08
CA ASP A 18 -19.94 -9.91 7.21
C ASP A 18 -19.59 -8.48 6.74
N TYR A 19 -20.60 -7.63 6.56
CA TYR A 19 -20.42 -6.22 6.24
C TYR A 19 -19.64 -5.46 7.33
N ASP A 20 -19.99 -5.69 8.60
CA ASP A 20 -19.32 -5.05 9.73
C ASP A 20 -17.90 -5.59 9.90
N ARG A 21 -17.71 -6.89 9.66
CA ARG A 21 -16.40 -7.53 9.69
C ARG A 21 -15.45 -6.92 8.67
N GLU A 22 -15.87 -6.75 7.41
CA GLU A 22 -15.08 -6.10 6.37
C GLU A 22 -14.74 -4.65 6.74
N LYS A 23 -15.73 -3.87 7.19
CA LYS A 23 -15.49 -2.46 7.55
C LYS A 23 -14.54 -2.29 8.72
N LEU A 24 -14.61 -3.17 9.72
CA LEU A 24 -13.69 -3.14 10.85
C LEU A 24 -12.29 -3.64 10.45
N GLN A 25 -12.18 -4.62 9.56
CA GLN A 25 -10.90 -5.05 8.99
C GLN A 25 -10.21 -3.93 8.21
N GLU A 26 -10.91 -3.18 7.35
CA GLU A 26 -10.35 -2.02 6.63
C GLU A 26 -9.77 -0.99 7.60
N ARG A 27 -10.45 -0.74 8.73
CA ARG A 27 -10.01 0.22 9.74
C ARG A 27 -8.77 -0.28 10.50
N VAL A 28 -8.72 -1.56 10.84
CA VAL A 28 -7.53 -2.17 11.45
C VAL A 28 -6.35 -2.13 10.49
N ALA A 29 -6.57 -2.45 9.22
CA ALA A 29 -5.53 -2.41 8.19
C ALA A 29 -4.91 -1.00 8.07
N LYS A 30 -5.74 0.06 8.06
CA LYS A 30 -5.24 1.45 8.04
C LYS A 30 -4.48 1.84 9.31
N LEU A 31 -4.92 1.38 10.48
CA LEU A 31 -4.28 1.72 11.76
C LEU A 31 -3.00 0.92 12.03
N ALA A 32 -2.94 -0.32 11.57
CA ALA A 32 -1.79 -1.22 11.77
C ALA A 32 -0.79 -1.16 10.61
N GLY A 33 -1.23 -0.84 9.39
CA GLY A 33 -0.42 -0.89 8.17
C GLY A 33 0.69 0.15 8.10
N GLY A 34 0.61 1.23 8.89
CA GLY A 34 1.63 2.28 8.89
C GLY A 34 1.82 2.95 7.53
N VAL A 35 2.88 3.74 7.39
CA VAL A 35 3.24 4.40 6.13
C VAL A 35 4.70 4.08 5.83
N ALA A 36 4.97 3.41 4.71
CA ALA A 36 6.32 3.20 4.22
C ALA A 36 6.82 4.47 3.52
N VAL A 37 8.01 4.94 3.88
CA VAL A 37 8.63 6.13 3.29
C VAL A 37 9.90 5.71 2.55
N ILE A 38 9.95 5.96 1.24
CA ILE A 38 11.14 5.71 0.41
C ILE A 38 11.94 7.01 0.33
N LYS A 39 13.19 6.99 0.81
CA LYS A 39 14.11 8.14 0.73
C LYS A 39 15.03 7.97 -0.46
N VAL A 40 14.89 8.84 -1.46
CA VAL A 40 15.72 8.83 -2.66
C VAL A 40 16.87 9.83 -2.51
N GLY A 41 18.11 9.35 -2.56
CA GLY A 41 19.32 10.17 -2.50
C GLY A 41 19.98 10.36 -3.86
N ALA A 42 20.56 11.55 -4.10
CA ALA A 42 21.38 11.84 -5.27
C ALA A 42 22.44 12.91 -4.94
N ALA A 43 23.46 13.04 -5.79
CA ALA A 43 24.55 14.01 -5.61
C ALA A 43 24.13 15.44 -5.98
N THR A 44 23.16 15.57 -6.89
CA THR A 44 22.61 16.87 -7.32
C THR A 44 21.09 16.90 -7.24
N GLU A 45 20.50 18.11 -7.17
CA GLU A 45 19.04 18.29 -7.08
C GLU A 45 18.32 17.77 -8.34
N VAL A 46 18.95 17.92 -9.51
CA VAL A 46 18.40 17.47 -10.79
C VAL A 46 18.29 15.95 -10.82
N GLU A 47 19.36 15.25 -10.44
CA GLU A 47 19.36 13.78 -10.35
C GLU A 47 18.39 13.28 -9.27
N MET A 48 18.23 14.02 -8.15
CA MET A 48 17.28 13.66 -7.10
C MET A 48 15.85 13.70 -7.64
N LYS A 49 15.48 14.75 -8.37
CA LYS A 49 14.17 14.90 -8.98
C LYS A 49 13.90 13.80 -10.01
N GLU A 50 14.88 13.49 -10.86
CA GLU A 50 14.75 12.43 -11.85
C GLU A 50 14.62 11.04 -11.22
N LYS A 51 15.49 10.70 -10.26
CA LYS A 51 15.41 9.40 -9.56
C LYS A 51 14.12 9.28 -8.76
N LYS A 52 13.65 10.36 -8.15
CA LYS A 52 12.37 10.36 -7.44
C LYS A 52 11.22 10.05 -8.40
N ALA A 53 11.13 10.74 -9.54
CA ALA A 53 10.11 10.49 -10.55
C ALA A 53 10.14 9.03 -11.03
N ARG A 54 11.32 8.49 -11.31
CA ARG A 54 11.49 7.10 -11.74
C ARG A 54 11.05 6.08 -10.67
N VAL A 55 11.34 6.35 -9.41
CA VAL A 55 10.91 5.50 -8.28
C VAL A 55 9.40 5.57 -8.09
N ASP A 56 8.81 6.76 -8.24
CA ASP A 56 7.36 6.94 -8.18
C ASP A 56 6.69 6.16 -9.33
N ASP A 57 7.18 6.26 -10.55
CA ASP A 57 6.67 5.51 -11.69
C ASP A 57 6.77 3.99 -11.47
N ALA A 58 7.93 3.51 -11.00
CA ALA A 58 8.13 2.10 -10.69
C ALA A 58 7.19 1.59 -9.59
N LEU A 59 6.90 2.41 -8.57
CA LEU A 59 5.97 2.07 -7.50
C LEU A 59 4.54 1.88 -8.04
N HIS A 60 4.09 2.74 -8.95
CA HIS A 60 2.76 2.61 -9.54
C HIS A 60 2.69 1.41 -10.48
N ALA A 61 3.70 1.20 -11.33
CA ALA A 61 3.76 0.05 -12.23
C ALA A 61 3.77 -1.28 -11.49
N THR A 62 4.54 -1.40 -10.41
CA THR A 62 4.59 -2.63 -9.60
C THR A 62 3.30 -2.88 -8.84
N ARG A 63 2.59 -1.84 -8.38
CA ARG A 63 1.25 -2.00 -7.81
C ARG A 63 0.25 -2.53 -8.82
N ALA A 64 0.21 -1.95 -10.02
CA ALA A 64 -0.66 -2.40 -11.10
C ALA A 64 -0.36 -3.86 -11.49
N ALA A 65 0.93 -4.22 -11.58
CA ALA A 65 1.34 -5.59 -11.89
C ALA A 65 0.93 -6.62 -10.81
N VAL A 66 0.82 -6.23 -9.55
CA VAL A 66 0.33 -7.11 -8.47
C VAL A 66 -1.18 -7.31 -8.56
N GLU A 67 -1.93 -6.29 -8.97
CA GLU A 67 -3.40 -6.33 -9.06
C GLU A 67 -3.88 -7.07 -10.31
N GLU A 68 -3.27 -6.79 -11.47
CA GLU A 68 -3.75 -7.27 -12.78
C GLU A 68 -2.82 -8.34 -13.41
N GLY A 69 -1.65 -8.58 -12.82
CA GLY A 69 -0.63 -9.47 -13.37
C GLY A 69 0.29 -8.79 -14.38
N VAL A 70 1.12 -9.58 -15.08
CA VAL A 70 2.07 -9.10 -16.08
C VAL A 70 1.86 -9.79 -17.42
N VAL A 71 2.05 -9.04 -18.51
CA VAL A 71 2.01 -9.54 -19.89
C VAL A 71 3.34 -9.24 -20.60
N ALA A 72 3.57 -9.88 -21.75
CA ALA A 72 4.77 -9.62 -22.54
C ALA A 72 4.79 -8.17 -23.04
N GLY A 73 5.85 -7.43 -22.70
CA GLY A 73 6.03 -6.05 -23.15
C GLY A 73 6.39 -5.93 -24.64
N GLY A 74 6.67 -4.71 -25.08
CA GLY A 74 7.14 -4.44 -26.45
C GLY A 74 6.05 -4.43 -27.53
N GLY A 75 4.78 -4.25 -27.15
CA GLY A 75 3.65 -4.16 -28.09
C GLY A 75 3.17 -5.51 -28.63
N VAL A 76 3.52 -6.61 -27.96
CA VAL A 76 3.17 -7.98 -28.35
C VAL A 76 1.91 -8.50 -27.61
N ALA A 77 1.48 -7.79 -26.56
CA ALA A 77 0.28 -8.07 -25.78
C ALA A 77 -0.96 -7.33 -26.29
#